data_AF-A0A7S0IRJ4-F1
#
_entry.id   AF-A0A7S0IRJ4-F1
#
_cell.length_a   1.000
_cell.length_b   1.000
_cell.length_c   1.000
_cell.angle_alpha   90.00
_cell.angle_beta   90.00
_cell.angle_gamma   90.00
#
_symmetry.space_group_name_H-M   'P 1'
#
loop_
_entity.id
_entity.type
_entity.pdbx_description
1 polymer ?
#
loop_
_entity_poly.entity_id
_entity_poly.type
_entity_poly.pdbx_seq_one_letter_code
_entity_poly.pdbx_strand_id
1 'polypeptide(L)'
;AGAPSSPSQPAPPLSPSPPPTPPDVQIAPRAIEAGVSTSLSIRGLGVTDGAWLVFLPAGDVTCVGAAAAHVPAGGRLTGGKVTVHLERAALYKLCVSTSPYEEPWLDDQFVISSGVTLSVEAFLPSPPSPPTSPAIDIRPTVIRAGVTAELTIEGLATSDGAWLVFLPAGDVTCVGAAAAHVP
;
A
#
# COMPACT_ATOMS: atom_id res chain seq x y z
N ALA A 1 -71.90 7.70 37.21
CA ALA A 1 -71.15 7.97 35.97
C ALA A 1 -69.74 7.45 36.16
N GLY A 2 -69.33 6.42 35.43
CA GLY A 2 -67.96 5.89 35.45
C GLY A 2 -67.58 5.49 34.03
N ALA A 3 -66.76 6.31 33.37
CA ALA A 3 -66.31 6.09 32.00
C ALA A 3 -64.96 5.34 32.00
N PRO A 4 -64.65 4.57 30.93
CA PRO A 4 -63.81 3.38 30.99
C PRO A 4 -62.30 3.63 30.80
N SER A 5 -61.51 2.67 31.29
CA SER A 5 -60.05 2.57 31.17
C SER A 5 -59.58 2.57 29.70
N SER A 6 -58.65 3.45 29.35
CA SER A 6 -58.02 3.49 28.03
C SER A 6 -56.88 2.46 27.95
N PRO A 7 -56.79 1.63 26.88
CA PRO A 7 -55.71 0.65 26.74
C PRO A 7 -54.39 1.36 26.38
N SER A 8 -53.32 1.06 27.13
CA SER A 8 -51.97 1.55 26.87
C SER A 8 -51.47 1.06 25.50
N GLN A 9 -51.23 2.00 24.59
CA GLN A 9 -50.69 1.74 23.26
C GLN A 9 -49.21 1.29 23.35
N PRO A 10 -48.75 0.28 22.58
CA PRO A 10 -47.33 -0.10 22.53
C PRO A 10 -46.47 1.04 21.98
N ALA A 11 -45.28 1.25 22.58
CA ALA A 11 -44.33 2.24 22.09
C ALA A 11 -43.92 1.94 20.63
N PRO A 12 -43.78 2.97 19.76
CA PRO A 12 -43.32 2.75 18.40
C PRO A 12 -41.89 2.22 18.40
N PRO A 13 -41.51 1.36 17.43
CA PRO A 13 -40.14 0.88 17.31
C PRO A 13 -39.20 2.06 17.05
N LEU A 14 -38.08 2.09 17.78
CA LEU A 14 -37.01 3.07 17.60
C LEU A 14 -36.52 3.01 16.15
N SER A 15 -36.55 4.14 15.44
CA SER A 15 -35.99 4.23 14.09
C SER A 15 -34.49 3.87 14.12
N PRO A 16 -33.99 3.09 13.15
CA PRO A 16 -32.57 2.78 13.07
C PRO A 16 -31.78 4.07 12.84
N SER A 17 -30.65 4.22 13.53
CA SER A 17 -29.76 5.38 13.37
C SER A 17 -29.33 5.53 11.90
N PRO A 18 -29.27 6.77 11.37
CA PRO A 18 -28.80 6.99 10.01
C PRO A 18 -27.35 6.52 9.85
N PRO A 19 -26.95 6.02 8.67
CA PRO A 19 -25.57 5.64 8.41
C PRO A 19 -24.63 6.85 8.58
N PRO A 20 -23.36 6.64 8.98
CA PRO A 20 -22.39 7.72 9.12
C PRO A 20 -22.23 8.44 7.77
N THR A 21 -22.41 9.77 7.79
CA THR A 21 -22.22 10.62 6.61
C THR A 21 -20.84 10.35 6.02
N PRO A 22 -20.72 10.00 4.73
CA PRO A 22 -19.41 9.82 4.11
C PRO A 22 -18.62 11.12 4.21
N PRO A 23 -17.28 11.06 4.31
CA PRO A 23 -16.45 12.26 4.34
C PRO A 23 -16.73 13.09 3.09
N ASP A 24 -16.99 14.37 3.32
CA ASP A 24 -17.41 15.33 2.30
C ASP A 24 -16.35 15.47 1.19
N VAL A 25 -15.09 15.17 1.53
CA VAL A 25 -13.92 15.17 0.65
C VAL A 25 -13.25 13.79 0.64
N GLN A 26 -12.83 13.35 -0.53
CA GLN A 26 -12.13 12.11 -0.80
C GLN A 26 -10.85 12.39 -1.59
N ILE A 27 -9.79 11.71 -1.20
CA ILE A 27 -8.49 11.77 -1.87
C ILE A 27 -8.10 10.38 -2.38
N ALA A 28 -7.47 10.33 -3.54
CA ALA A 28 -6.96 9.10 -4.12
C ALA A 28 -5.61 9.35 -4.83
N PRO A 29 -4.56 8.58 -4.55
CA PRO A 29 -4.46 7.56 -3.50
C PRO A 29 -4.51 8.14 -2.07
N ARG A 30 -4.85 7.30 -1.08
CA ARG A 30 -4.81 7.66 0.36
C ARG A 30 -3.48 7.31 1.04
N ALA A 31 -2.61 6.61 0.33
CA ALA A 31 -1.27 6.23 0.76
C ALA A 31 -0.28 6.58 -0.35
N ILE A 32 0.81 7.25 0.01
CA ILE A 32 1.90 7.62 -0.92
C ILE A 32 3.26 7.41 -0.26
N GLU A 33 4.31 7.41 -1.06
CA GLU A 33 5.69 7.26 -0.58
C GLU A 33 6.30 8.62 -0.23
N ALA A 34 7.05 8.66 0.87
CA ALA A 34 7.79 9.84 1.29
C ALA A 34 8.89 10.19 0.27
N GLY A 35 9.03 11.48 -0.04
CA GLY A 35 10.04 12.01 -0.96
C GLY A 35 9.74 11.76 -2.44
N VAL A 36 8.53 11.28 -2.78
CA VAL A 36 8.10 11.06 -4.16
C VAL A 36 6.98 12.04 -4.51
N SER A 37 7.16 12.81 -5.58
CA SER A 37 6.13 13.70 -6.09
C SER A 37 4.94 12.88 -6.60
N THR A 38 3.81 12.97 -5.90
CA THR A 38 2.63 12.15 -6.18
C THR A 38 1.43 13.02 -6.51
N SER A 39 0.72 12.65 -7.57
CA SER A 39 -0.51 13.34 -7.99
C SER A 39 -1.73 12.72 -7.32
N LEU A 40 -2.37 13.50 -6.45
CA LEU A 40 -3.58 13.14 -5.75
C LEU A 40 -4.81 13.65 -6.49
N SER A 41 -5.79 12.79 -6.70
CA SER A 41 -7.12 13.16 -7.18
C SER A 41 -7.99 13.53 -5.98
N ILE A 42 -8.58 14.72 -6.01
CA ILE A 42 -9.43 15.24 -4.96
C ILE A 42 -10.86 15.31 -5.49
N ARG A 43 -11.81 14.75 -4.75
CA ARG A 43 -13.23 14.82 -5.05
C ARG A 43 -14.01 15.11 -3.79
N GLY A 44 -14.90 16.07 -3.81
CA GLY A 44 -15.72 16.37 -2.65
C GLY A 44 -16.55 17.62 -2.78
N LEU A 45 -17.53 17.75 -1.90
CA LEU A 45 -18.21 19.01 -1.66
C LEU A 45 -17.24 19.96 -0.94
N GLY A 46 -17.28 21.24 -1.28
CA GLY A 46 -16.41 22.27 -0.69
C GLY A 46 -15.00 22.42 -1.30
N VAL A 47 -14.59 21.58 -2.26
CA VAL A 47 -13.31 21.77 -2.98
C VAL A 47 -13.57 22.22 -4.42
N THR A 48 -13.07 23.41 -4.75
CA THR A 48 -13.23 24.02 -6.08
C THR A 48 -11.89 24.05 -6.81
N ASP A 49 -11.93 23.95 -8.13
CA ASP A 49 -10.74 24.12 -8.95
C ASP A 49 -10.12 25.50 -8.72
N GLY A 50 -8.80 25.55 -8.60
CA GLY A 50 -8.04 26.73 -8.22
C GLY A 50 -7.78 26.88 -6.72
N ALA A 51 -8.48 26.15 -5.84
CA ALA A 51 -8.22 26.15 -4.40
C ALA A 51 -6.82 25.63 -4.05
N TRP A 52 -6.24 26.15 -2.98
CA TRP A 52 -4.99 25.66 -2.43
C TRP A 52 -5.26 24.56 -1.41
N LEU A 53 -4.59 23.43 -1.57
CA LEU A 53 -4.65 22.30 -0.67
C LEU A 53 -3.28 22.12 -0.02
N VAL A 54 -3.28 21.93 1.29
CA VAL A 54 -2.05 21.76 2.07
C VAL A 54 -2.18 20.54 2.97
N PHE A 55 -1.18 19.68 2.93
CA PHE A 55 -1.08 18.52 3.78
C PHE A 55 -0.16 18.85 4.94
N LEU A 56 -0.72 18.85 6.15
CA LEU A 56 0.03 19.06 7.40
C LEU A 56 0.04 17.79 8.22
N PRO A 57 1.01 17.57 9.12
CA PRO A 57 0.96 16.45 10.06
C PRO A 57 -0.34 16.47 10.88
N ALA A 58 -0.98 15.31 11.05
CA ALA A 58 -2.28 15.17 11.70
C ALA A 58 -2.27 15.39 13.23
N GLY A 59 -1.15 15.84 13.81
CA GLY A 59 -0.96 16.01 15.26
C GLY A 59 -1.90 17.01 15.95
N ASP A 60 -2.56 17.88 15.18
CA ASP A 60 -3.47 18.92 15.67
C ASP A 60 -4.68 19.05 14.76
N VAL A 61 -5.77 19.66 15.27
CA VAL A 61 -6.98 19.94 14.47
C VAL A 61 -6.98 21.32 13.81
N THR A 62 -5.87 22.06 13.91
CA THR A 62 -5.72 23.41 13.35
C THR A 62 -4.96 23.40 12.02
N CYS A 63 -5.13 24.43 11.19
CA CYS A 63 -4.35 24.64 9.96
C CYS A 63 -3.14 25.57 10.16
N VAL A 64 -2.61 25.64 11.39
CA VAL A 64 -1.42 26.45 11.70
C VAL A 64 -0.22 25.96 10.89
N GLY A 65 0.48 26.89 10.23
CA GLY A 65 1.59 26.62 9.33
C GLY A 65 1.20 26.22 7.90
N ALA A 66 -0.09 26.21 7.55
CA ALA A 66 -0.56 25.92 6.19
C ALA A 66 -0.05 26.97 5.18
N ALA A 67 -0.03 28.25 5.56
CA ALA A 67 0.47 29.33 4.71
C ALA A 67 1.97 29.21 4.44
N ALA A 68 2.77 28.64 5.35
CA ALA A 68 4.19 28.38 5.09
C ALA A 68 4.40 27.10 4.26
N ALA A 69 3.50 26.13 4.40
CA ALA A 69 3.64 24.79 3.83
C ALA A 69 2.96 24.63 2.46
N HIS A 70 2.24 25.65 1.95
CA HIS A 70 1.43 25.52 0.73
C HIS A 70 2.24 25.24 -0.55
N VAL A 71 3.51 25.65 -0.60
CA VAL A 71 4.43 25.35 -1.71
C VAL A 71 5.12 23.99 -1.55
N PRO A 72 5.76 23.64 -0.41
CA PRO A 72 6.46 22.37 -0.29
C PRO A 72 5.54 21.17 -0.05
N ALA A 73 4.46 21.33 0.72
CA ALA A 73 3.59 20.24 1.18
C ALA A 73 2.14 20.41 0.70
N GLY A 74 1.94 21.21 -0.34
CA GLY A 74 0.64 21.54 -0.88
C GLY A 74 0.72 21.90 -2.35
N GLY A 75 -0.40 22.35 -2.87
CA GLY A 75 -0.47 22.82 -4.24
C GLY A 75 -1.86 23.30 -4.59
N ARG A 76 -1.94 23.96 -5.74
CA ARG A 76 -3.19 24.43 -6.30
C ARG A 76 -3.92 23.29 -6.99
N LEU A 77 -5.21 23.16 -6.72
CA LEU A 77 -6.07 22.20 -7.40
C LEU A 77 -6.24 22.61 -8.85
N THR A 78 -5.96 21.68 -9.78
CA THR A 78 -6.15 21.90 -11.21
C THR A 78 -6.71 20.64 -11.85
N GLY A 79 -7.89 20.75 -12.47
CA GLY A 79 -8.63 19.62 -13.00
C GLY A 79 -9.00 18.57 -11.94
N GLY A 80 -9.21 18.99 -10.69
CA GLY A 80 -9.49 18.06 -9.57
C GLY A 80 -8.27 17.23 -9.12
N LYS A 81 -7.07 17.64 -9.50
CA LYS A 81 -5.81 17.00 -9.08
C LYS A 81 -4.87 18.00 -8.44
N VAL A 82 -4.06 17.53 -7.51
CA VAL A 82 -2.98 18.28 -6.88
C VAL A 82 -1.74 17.39 -6.82
N THR A 83 -0.57 17.94 -7.16
CA THR A 83 0.70 17.23 -7.01
C THR A 83 1.36 17.70 -5.74
N VAL A 84 1.77 16.76 -4.89
CA VAL A 84 2.39 17.04 -3.60
C VAL A 84 3.70 16.27 -3.45
N HIS A 85 4.62 16.83 -2.68
CA HIS A 85 5.90 16.23 -2.38
C HIS A 85 6.13 16.23 -0.86
N LEU A 86 5.82 15.12 -0.20
CA LEU A 86 5.90 15.01 1.25
C LEU A 86 7.15 14.24 1.64
N GLU A 87 8.16 14.92 2.19
CA GLU A 87 9.46 14.30 2.53
C GLU A 87 9.43 13.37 3.75
N ARG A 88 8.47 13.58 4.66
CA ARG A 88 8.40 12.82 5.91
C ARG A 88 7.29 11.79 5.88
N ALA A 89 7.63 10.58 6.28
CA ALA A 89 6.64 9.54 6.54
C ALA A 89 5.84 9.88 7.81
N ALA A 90 4.55 10.13 7.65
CA ALA A 90 3.63 10.47 8.72
C ALA A 90 2.18 10.38 8.21
N LEU A 91 1.23 10.53 9.13
CA LEU A 91 -0.18 10.74 8.77
C LEU A 91 -0.42 12.24 8.64
N TYR A 92 -0.96 12.65 7.49
CA TYR A 92 -1.23 14.04 7.16
C TYR A 92 -2.73 14.32 7.15
N LYS A 93 -3.12 15.47 7.70
CA LYS A 93 -4.46 16.08 7.57
C LYS A 93 -4.48 17.00 6.37
N LEU A 94 -5.66 17.20 5.81
CA LEU A 94 -5.88 18.10 4.69
C LEU A 94 -6.47 19.44 5.17
N CYS A 95 -5.82 20.54 4.77
CA CYS A 95 -6.31 21.90 4.92
C CYS A 95 -6.58 22.49 3.54
N VAL A 96 -7.74 23.14 3.37
CA VAL A 96 -8.19 23.68 2.08
C VAL A 96 -8.42 25.17 2.24
N SER A 97 -7.93 25.97 1.29
CA SER A 97 -8.12 27.42 1.30
C SER A 97 -9.59 27.77 1.13
N THR A 98 -10.08 28.76 1.88
CA THR A 98 -11.42 29.33 1.73
C THR A 98 -11.58 30.12 0.43
N SER A 99 -10.49 30.64 -0.12
CA SER A 99 -10.44 31.47 -1.33
C SER A 99 -9.78 30.72 -2.51
N PRO A 100 -10.55 30.27 -3.52
CA PRO A 100 -10.03 29.42 -4.61
C PRO A 100 -9.26 30.14 -5.71
N TYR A 101 -9.04 31.46 -5.61
CA TYR A 101 -8.41 32.24 -6.67
C TYR A 101 -7.27 33.13 -6.19
N GLU A 102 -7.01 33.15 -4.88
CA GLU A 102 -5.91 33.91 -4.27
C GLU A 102 -4.95 32.97 -3.56
N GLU A 103 -3.67 33.34 -3.58
CA GLU A 103 -2.65 32.65 -2.79
C GLU A 103 -2.86 32.96 -1.31
N PRO A 104 -3.05 31.95 -0.45
CA PRO A 104 -3.33 32.16 0.96
C PRO A 104 -2.05 32.48 1.73
N TRP A 105 -1.95 33.72 2.21
CA TRP A 105 -0.82 34.22 3.00
C TRP A 105 -0.96 33.98 4.51
N LEU A 106 -2.14 33.57 4.98
CA LEU A 106 -2.47 33.40 6.40
C LEU A 106 -3.06 32.02 6.65
N ASP A 107 -2.73 31.43 7.80
CA ASP A 107 -3.24 30.12 8.21
C ASP A 107 -4.77 30.10 8.41
N ASP A 108 -5.36 31.21 8.85
CA ASP A 108 -6.81 31.36 9.01
C ASP A 108 -7.59 31.36 7.68
N GLN A 109 -6.90 31.46 6.55
CA GLN A 109 -7.50 31.30 5.22
C GLN A 109 -7.66 29.81 4.85
N PHE A 110 -7.30 28.89 5.74
CA PHE A 110 -7.45 27.46 5.55
C PHE A 110 -8.45 26.85 6.53
N VAL A 111 -9.29 25.95 6.01
CA VAL A 111 -10.23 25.16 6.78
C VAL A 111 -9.81 23.70 6.72
N ILE A 112 -9.81 23.03 7.87
CA ILE A 112 -9.50 21.62 7.97
C ILE A 112 -10.62 20.78 7.33
N SER A 113 -10.24 19.87 6.43
CA SER A 113 -11.16 18.87 5.87
C SER A 113 -11.26 17.68 6.83
N SER A 114 -12.27 17.71 7.69
CA SER A 114 -12.54 16.63 8.64
C SER A 114 -12.80 15.30 7.93
N GLY A 115 -12.14 14.23 8.37
CA GLY A 115 -12.31 12.88 7.81
C GLY A 115 -11.40 12.54 6.63
N VAL A 116 -10.51 13.45 6.23
CA VAL A 116 -9.50 13.21 5.19
C VAL A 116 -8.12 13.09 5.82
N THR A 117 -7.51 11.92 5.65
CA THR A 117 -6.14 11.65 6.07
C THR A 117 -5.37 10.99 4.94
N LEU A 118 -4.15 11.48 4.72
CA LEU A 118 -3.18 10.92 3.79
C LEU A 118 -2.07 10.22 4.58
N SER A 119 -1.88 8.93 4.34
CA SER A 119 -0.75 8.20 4.90
C SER A 119 0.46 8.39 3.99
N VAL A 120 1.57 8.84 4.55
CA VAL A 120 2.85 8.88 3.85
C VAL A 120 3.75 7.84 4.48
N GLU A 121 4.12 6.85 3.70
CA GLU A 121 4.95 5.73 4.13
C GLU A 121 6.41 6.02 3.80
N ALA A 122 7.32 5.59 4.66
CA ALA A 122 8.74 5.69 4.37
C ALA A 122 9.05 4.77 3.19
N PHE A 123 9.81 5.27 2.21
CA PHE A 123 10.34 4.44 1.15
C PHE A 123 11.31 3.42 1.77
N LEU A 124 10.81 2.22 2.05
CA LEU A 124 11.65 1.06 2.36
C LEU A 124 11.85 0.35 1.02
N PRO A 125 13.05 0.37 0.42
CA PRO A 125 13.30 -0.47 -0.73
C PRO A 125 13.00 -1.92 -0.31
N SER A 126 12.06 -2.56 -1.01
CA SER A 126 11.74 -3.97 -0.79
C SER A 126 13.05 -4.76 -0.75
N PRO A 127 13.28 -5.61 0.26
CA PRO A 127 14.48 -6.45 0.26
C PRO A 127 14.52 -7.24 -1.05
N PRO A 128 15.70 -7.36 -1.69
CA PRO A 128 15.82 -8.13 -2.92
C PRO A 128 15.24 -9.52 -2.69
N SER A 129 14.35 -9.97 -3.58
CA SER A 129 13.76 -11.31 -3.51
C SER A 129 14.89 -12.34 -3.34
N PRO A 130 14.76 -13.32 -2.44
CA PRO A 130 15.75 -14.38 -2.31
C PRO A 130 15.91 -15.07 -3.68
N PRO A 131 17.14 -15.48 -4.06
CA PRO A 131 17.35 -16.22 -5.30
C PRO A 131 16.44 -17.44 -5.29
N THR A 132 15.65 -17.61 -6.34
CA THR A 132 14.87 -18.81 -6.59
C THR A 132 15.84 -19.99 -6.55
N SER A 133 15.76 -20.86 -5.52
CA SER A 133 16.58 -22.06 -5.49
C SER A 133 16.35 -22.85 -6.78
N PRO A 134 17.40 -23.33 -7.47
CA PRO A 134 17.21 -24.16 -8.63
C PRO A 134 16.51 -25.45 -8.18
N ALA A 135 15.24 -25.60 -8.55
CA ALA A 135 14.54 -26.87 -8.44
C ALA A 135 15.10 -27.76 -9.55
N ILE A 136 16.09 -28.58 -9.21
CA ILE A 136 16.61 -29.61 -10.09
C ILE A 136 15.54 -30.70 -10.13
N ASP A 137 14.85 -30.84 -11.27
CA ASP A 137 13.88 -31.90 -11.47
C ASP A 137 14.56 -33.08 -12.19
N ILE A 138 14.47 -34.26 -11.58
CA ILE A 138 15.09 -35.49 -12.09
C ILE A 138 13.99 -36.53 -12.33
N ARG A 139 13.85 -36.97 -13.59
CA ARG A 139 12.85 -37.96 -13.99
C ARG A 139 13.48 -39.09 -14.83
N PRO A 140 13.14 -40.37 -14.55
CA PRO A 140 12.39 -40.87 -13.40
C PRO A 140 13.19 -40.83 -12.09
N THR A 141 12.52 -40.54 -10.97
CA THR A 141 13.14 -40.46 -9.63
C THR A 141 13.50 -41.84 -9.06
N VAL A 142 13.01 -42.93 -9.65
CA VAL A 142 13.25 -44.31 -9.19
C VAL A 142 13.75 -45.15 -10.35
N ILE A 143 14.94 -45.72 -10.19
CA ILE A 143 15.54 -46.67 -11.13
C ILE A 143 15.75 -47.99 -10.38
N ARG A 144 15.39 -49.11 -11.01
CA ARG A 144 15.62 -50.45 -10.44
C ARG A 144 17.06 -50.90 -10.75
N ALA A 145 17.68 -51.57 -9.77
CA ALA A 145 19.02 -52.14 -9.95
C ALA A 145 19.04 -53.12 -11.15
N GLY A 146 20.05 -53.01 -12.01
CA GLY A 146 20.21 -53.84 -13.20
C GLY A 146 19.39 -53.41 -14.42
N VAL A 147 18.73 -52.25 -14.37
CA VAL A 147 17.96 -51.69 -15.49
C VAL A 147 18.66 -50.45 -16.02
N THR A 148 18.93 -50.41 -17.33
CA THR A 148 19.35 -49.18 -18.02
C THR A 148 18.15 -48.25 -18.13
N ALA A 149 18.25 -47.04 -17.58
CA ALA A 149 17.21 -46.01 -17.68
C ALA A 149 17.83 -44.71 -18.20
N GLU A 150 17.10 -44.03 -19.09
CA GLU A 150 17.43 -42.68 -19.52
C GLU A 150 16.87 -41.68 -18.50
N LEU A 151 17.69 -40.71 -18.10
CA LEU A 151 17.35 -39.73 -17.08
C LEU A 151 17.25 -38.34 -17.70
N THR A 152 16.10 -37.70 -17.54
CA THR A 152 15.92 -36.30 -17.89
C THR A 152 16.20 -35.44 -16.66
N ILE A 153 17.07 -34.44 -16.83
CA ILE A 153 17.46 -33.50 -15.78
C ILE A 153 17.16 -32.10 -16.29
N GLU A 154 16.24 -31.40 -15.62
CA GLU A 154 15.87 -30.03 -15.94
C GLU A 154 16.28 -29.09 -14.79
N GLY A 155 16.69 -27.86 -15.14
CA GLY A 155 17.04 -26.83 -14.15
C GLY A 155 18.49 -26.84 -13.64
N LEU A 156 19.37 -27.69 -14.19
CA LEU A 156 20.81 -27.61 -13.92
C LEU A 156 21.48 -26.64 -14.91
N ALA A 157 22.08 -25.57 -14.40
CA ALA A 157 23.01 -24.75 -15.19
C ALA A 157 24.34 -25.51 -15.33
N THR A 158 24.40 -26.53 -16.17
CA THR A 158 25.67 -27.18 -16.52
C THR A 158 26.47 -26.23 -17.40
N SER A 159 27.65 -25.83 -16.92
CA SER A 159 28.68 -25.34 -17.83
C SER A 159 29.17 -26.50 -18.70
N ASP A 160 29.54 -26.23 -19.95
CA ASP A 160 30.05 -27.23 -20.89
C ASP A 160 31.20 -28.04 -20.24
N GLY A 161 31.03 -29.36 -20.11
CA GLY A 161 31.99 -30.26 -19.46
C GLY A 161 31.69 -30.69 -18.01
N ALA A 162 30.55 -30.30 -17.43
CA ALA A 162 30.14 -30.76 -16.10
C ALA A 162 29.63 -32.22 -16.08
N TRP A 163 30.11 -33.04 -15.15
CA TRP A 163 29.67 -34.43 -14.93
C TRP A 163 28.79 -34.55 -13.69
N LEU A 164 27.70 -35.33 -13.79
CA LEU A 164 26.83 -35.68 -12.67
C LEU A 164 27.20 -37.06 -12.14
N VAL A 165 27.28 -37.20 -10.82
CA VAL A 165 27.57 -38.47 -10.14
C VAL A 165 26.49 -38.73 -9.08
N PHE A 166 25.90 -39.91 -9.11
CA PHE A 166 24.92 -40.36 -8.12
C PHE A 166 25.62 -41.22 -7.07
N LEU A 167 25.53 -40.82 -5.79
CA LEU A 167 26.10 -41.55 -4.66
C LEU A 167 24.97 -42.21 -3.83
N PRO A 168 25.24 -43.34 -3.16
CA PRO A 168 24.27 -43.96 -2.26
C PRO A 168 23.91 -43.01 -1.11
N ALA A 169 22.63 -42.96 -0.75
CA ALA A 169 22.14 -42.11 0.33
C ALA A 169 22.80 -42.47 1.66
N GLY A 170 23.52 -41.51 2.25
CA GLY A 170 24.26 -41.68 3.51
C GLY A 170 25.69 -41.16 3.47
N ASP A 171 26.26 -40.97 2.27
CA ASP A 171 27.59 -40.38 2.09
C ASP A 171 27.46 -38.86 1.85
N VAL A 172 27.73 -38.07 2.88
CA VAL A 172 27.78 -36.59 2.79
C VAL A 172 29.12 -36.09 2.26
N THR A 173 30.05 -37.01 1.97
CA THR A 173 31.37 -36.68 1.46
C THR A 173 31.46 -37.11 0.00
N CYS A 174 31.82 -36.19 -0.91
CA CYS A 174 32.08 -36.51 -2.32
C CYS A 174 33.38 -37.33 -2.52
N VAL A 175 33.85 -38.01 -1.47
CA VAL A 175 35.09 -38.78 -1.45
C VAL A 175 34.84 -40.06 -2.24
N GLY A 176 35.46 -40.18 -3.42
CA GLY A 176 35.29 -41.33 -4.33
C GLY A 176 34.58 -41.02 -5.65
N ALA A 177 34.07 -39.80 -5.86
CA ALA A 177 33.43 -39.40 -7.13
C ALA A 177 34.35 -39.58 -8.36
N ALA A 178 35.67 -39.45 -8.18
CA ALA A 178 36.66 -39.68 -9.23
C ALA A 178 36.85 -41.18 -9.59
N ALA A 179 36.47 -42.11 -8.70
CA ALA A 179 36.64 -43.54 -8.91
C ALA A 179 35.42 -44.21 -9.59
N ALA A 180 34.31 -43.49 -9.76
CA ALA A 180 33.12 -43.95 -10.48
C ALA A 180 33.25 -43.82 -12.01
N HIS A 181 34.43 -43.41 -12.51
CA HIS A 181 34.74 -43.44 -13.93
C HIS A 181 34.94 -44.89 -14.38
N VAL A 182 33.90 -45.47 -14.98
CA VAL A 182 34.02 -46.73 -15.72
C VAL A 182 34.38 -46.36 -17.17
N PRO A 183 35.50 -46.86 -17.72
CA PRO A 183 35.84 -46.64 -19.13
C PRO A 183 34.84 -47.29 -20.09
#